data_AF-Q6YQK2-F1
#
_entry.id   AF-Q6YQK2-F1
#
_cell.length_a   1.000
_cell.length_b   1.000
_cell.length_c   1.000
_cell.angle_alpha   90.00
_cell.angle_beta   90.00
_cell.angle_gamma   90.00
#
_symmetry.space_group_name_H-M   'P 1'
#
loop_
_entity.id
_entity.type
_entity.pdbx_description
1 polymer ?
#
loop_
_entity_poly.entity_id
_entity_poly.type
_entity_poly.pdbx_seq_one_letter_code
_entity_poly.pdbx_strand_id
1 'polypeptide(L)'
;MFKLKNKFKIISFCLFVLLGLLFITNNYQVMAMDNNDGISENNSVVNNHIDEYNTFRNLLLTQGRISQQLINALFNHSSVTEINFLLNQIQQVHQQLINYQQRQLNNQERMLRNFDNNMTRVQLEREYLLLTQEMISAINNTPLYASEEQINTLRNIQTRIDQNQRQINIIRNQIQNNQNQPNNHRRR
;
A
#
# COMPACT_ATOMS: atom_id res chain seq x y z
N MET A 1 10.57 31.14 -32.40
CA MET A 1 10.14 29.74 -32.10
C MET A 1 10.25 29.32 -30.62
N PHE A 2 10.92 30.07 -29.74
CA PHE A 2 11.13 29.68 -28.32
C PHE A 2 9.94 29.90 -27.36
N LYS A 3 8.98 30.77 -27.71
CA LYS A 3 7.82 31.08 -26.83
C LYS A 3 6.75 29.99 -26.77
N LEU A 4 6.73 29.04 -27.71
CA LEU A 4 5.76 27.94 -27.71
C LEU A 4 6.13 26.82 -26.72
N LYS A 5 7.44 26.56 -26.51
CA LYS A 5 7.91 25.45 -25.68
C LYS A 5 7.52 25.58 -24.20
N ASN A 6 7.52 26.80 -23.64
CA ASN A 6 7.09 27.02 -22.25
C ASN A 6 5.58 26.88 -22.06
N LYS A 7 4.77 27.22 -23.08
CA LYS A 7 3.32 27.05 -23.03
C LYS A 7 2.89 25.59 -23.07
N PHE A 8 3.60 24.75 -23.85
CA PHE A 8 3.36 23.30 -23.87
C PHE A 8 3.69 22.63 -22.52
N LYS A 9 4.71 23.09 -21.80
CA LYS A 9 5.00 22.59 -20.44
C LYS A 9 3.88 22.90 -19.45
N ILE A 10 3.32 24.11 -19.52
CA ILE A 10 2.20 24.53 -18.67
C ILE A 10 0.93 23.73 -18.99
N ILE A 11 0.64 23.52 -20.28
CA ILE A 11 -0.50 22.71 -20.73
C ILE A 11 -0.34 21.25 -20.28
N SER A 12 0.86 20.68 -20.43
CA SER A 12 1.16 19.32 -19.97
C SER A 12 1.02 19.17 -18.46
N PHE A 13 1.44 20.17 -17.69
CA PHE A 13 1.28 20.20 -16.24
C PHE A 13 -0.20 20.28 -15.84
N CYS A 14 -0.98 21.14 -16.49
CA CYS A 14 -2.41 21.29 -16.24
C CYS A 14 -3.21 20.02 -16.59
N LEU A 15 -2.85 19.35 -17.69
CA LEU A 15 -3.41 18.05 -18.09
C LEU A 15 -3.12 16.97 -17.05
N PHE A 16 -1.90 16.93 -16.51
CA PHE A 16 -1.52 15.97 -15.48
C PHE A 16 -2.31 16.17 -14.18
N VAL A 17 -2.57 17.43 -13.80
CA VAL A 17 -3.42 17.79 -12.65
C VAL A 17 -4.87 17.34 -12.86
N LEU A 18 -5.43 17.56 -14.06
CA LEU A 18 -6.80 17.14 -14.40
C LEU A 18 -6.97 15.60 -14.39
N LEU A 19 -6.00 14.87 -14.94
CA LEU A 19 -6.02 13.40 -14.88
C LEU A 19 -5.90 12.89 -13.43
N GLY A 20 -5.06 13.51 -12.60
CA GLY A 20 -4.94 13.15 -11.19
C GLY A 20 -6.26 13.30 -10.42
N LEU A 21 -7.04 14.34 -10.71
CA LEU A 21 -8.38 14.53 -10.12
C LEU A 21 -9.38 13.46 -10.57
N LEU A 22 -9.31 13.03 -11.83
CA LEU A 22 -10.26 12.10 -12.44
C LEU A 22 -10.18 10.68 -11.83
N PHE A 23 -9.00 10.27 -11.37
CA PHE A 23 -8.80 8.99 -10.66
C PHE A 23 -9.28 9.03 -9.19
N ILE A 24 -9.38 10.21 -8.57
CA ILE A 24 -9.82 10.35 -7.17
C ILE A 24 -11.35 10.26 -7.05
N THR A 25 -12.08 10.87 -7.99
CA THR A 25 -13.55 10.89 -7.95
C THR A 25 -14.21 9.54 -8.22
N ASN A 26 -13.50 8.60 -8.85
CA ASN A 26 -14.00 7.25 -9.15
C ASN A 26 -13.80 6.23 -8.02
N ASN A 27 -13.10 6.58 -6.94
CA ASN A 27 -12.82 5.63 -5.84
C ASN A 27 -13.80 5.72 -4.66
N TYR A 28 -14.75 6.67 -4.68
CA TYR A 28 -15.69 6.87 -3.58
C TYR A 28 -16.71 5.72 -3.42
N GLN A 29 -16.91 4.89 -4.45
CA GLN A 29 -17.82 3.74 -4.40
C GLN A 29 -17.17 2.42 -3.94
N VAL A 30 -15.85 2.33 -3.84
CA VAL A 30 -15.15 1.07 -3.47
C VAL A 30 -14.91 0.98 -1.95
N MET A 31 -15.20 2.04 -1.19
CA MET A 31 -14.82 2.14 0.23
C MET A 31 -16.01 2.21 1.21
N ALA A 32 -17.16 1.67 0.82
CA ALA A 32 -18.30 1.46 1.72
C ALA A 32 -18.49 -0.05 1.95
N MET A 33 -17.73 -0.61 2.91
CA MET A 33 -18.08 -1.89 3.51
C MET A 33 -18.25 -1.66 5.01
N ASP A 34 -19.52 -1.60 5.39
CA ASP A 34 -20.00 -1.54 6.77
C ASP A 34 -19.50 -2.77 7.55
N ASN A 35 -19.20 -2.57 8.84
CA ASN A 35 -19.22 -3.61 9.87
C ASN A 35 -19.10 -2.95 11.24
N ASN A 36 -20.27 -2.67 11.79
CA ASN A 36 -20.52 -2.46 13.20
C ASN A 36 -20.27 -3.78 13.95
N ASP A 37 -19.18 -3.90 14.69
CA ASP A 37 -19.14 -4.60 15.99
C ASP A 37 -17.81 -4.34 16.71
N GLY A 38 -17.91 -4.15 18.03
CA GLY A 38 -16.96 -3.40 18.84
C GLY A 38 -15.52 -3.95 18.91
N ILE A 39 -14.56 -3.03 18.96
CA ILE A 39 -13.30 -3.06 19.73
C ILE A 39 -12.76 -1.62 19.75
N SER A 40 -12.69 -1.02 20.94
CA SER A 40 -12.32 0.38 21.18
C SER A 40 -10.81 0.66 21.13
N GLU A 41 -10.07 0.06 20.20
CA GLU A 41 -8.62 0.34 20.01
C GLU A 41 -8.28 0.95 18.64
N ASN A 42 -9.23 0.96 17.69
CA ASN A 42 -8.99 1.45 16.31
C ASN A 42 -9.23 2.95 16.08
N ASN A 43 -9.71 3.70 17.07
CA ASN A 43 -9.99 5.14 16.88
C ASN A 43 -8.73 5.97 16.59
N SER A 44 -7.54 5.53 17.01
CA SER A 44 -6.29 6.25 16.74
C SER A 44 -5.80 6.11 15.28
N VAL A 45 -6.07 4.98 14.63
CA VAL A 45 -5.65 4.70 13.24
C VAL A 45 -6.57 5.41 12.24
N VAL A 46 -7.88 5.42 12.52
CA VAL A 46 -8.86 6.16 11.71
C VAL A 46 -8.63 7.67 11.78
N ASN A 47 -8.32 8.21 12.97
CA ASN A 47 -8.05 9.65 13.12
C ASN A 47 -6.80 10.08 12.33
N ASN A 48 -5.73 9.27 12.35
CA ASN A 48 -4.51 9.55 11.59
C ASN A 48 -4.75 9.56 10.07
N HIS A 49 -5.62 8.69 9.54
CA HIS A 49 -5.94 8.68 8.10
C HIS A 49 -6.78 9.89 7.66
N ILE A 50 -7.71 10.34 8.50
CA ILE A 50 -8.48 11.56 8.25
C ILE A 50 -7.56 12.78 8.23
N ASP A 51 -6.62 12.88 9.18
CA ASP A 51 -5.64 13.96 9.25
C ASP A 51 -4.67 13.96 8.07
N GLU A 52 -4.20 12.79 7.63
CA GLU A 52 -3.35 12.65 6.46
C GLU A 52 -4.08 13.06 5.17
N TYR A 53 -5.33 12.65 5.00
CA TYR A 53 -6.16 13.05 3.87
C TYR A 53 -6.42 14.56 3.86
N ASN A 54 -6.77 15.13 5.02
CA ASN A 54 -6.97 16.58 5.16
C ASN A 54 -5.69 17.35 4.83
N THR A 55 -4.53 16.85 5.26
CA THR A 55 -3.22 17.43 4.92
C THR A 55 -3.02 17.44 3.41
N PHE A 56 -3.24 16.31 2.72
CA PHE A 56 -3.11 16.23 1.27
C PHE A 56 -4.08 17.17 0.53
N ARG A 57 -5.35 17.18 0.95
CA ARG A 57 -6.37 18.09 0.40
C ARG A 57 -5.96 19.55 0.57
N ASN A 58 -5.44 19.93 1.74
CA ASN A 58 -4.97 21.29 2.01
C ASN A 58 -3.76 21.67 1.14
N LEU A 59 -2.86 20.73 0.86
CA LEU A 59 -1.75 20.96 -0.08
C LEU A 59 -2.25 21.22 -1.50
N LEU A 60 -3.22 20.44 -1.99
CA LEU A 60 -3.84 20.66 -3.30
C LEU A 60 -4.53 22.02 -3.41
N LEU A 61 -5.30 22.40 -2.38
CA LEU A 61 -5.96 23.71 -2.33
C LEU A 61 -4.93 24.86 -2.30
N THR A 62 -3.86 24.70 -1.53
CA THR A 62 -2.76 25.67 -1.47
C THR A 62 -2.07 25.81 -2.82
N GLN A 63 -1.78 24.70 -3.49
CA GLN A 63 -1.19 24.71 -4.83
C GLN A 63 -2.08 25.44 -5.84
N GLY A 64 -3.40 25.22 -5.79
CA GLY A 64 -4.36 25.93 -6.64
C GLY A 64 -4.39 27.43 -6.39
N ARG A 65 -4.39 27.84 -5.12
CA ARG A 65 -4.35 29.27 -4.74
C ARG A 65 -3.09 29.97 -5.22
N ILE A 66 -1.91 29.37 -5.01
CA ILE A 66 -0.64 29.97 -5.45
C ILE A 66 -0.57 30.01 -6.97
N SER A 67 -1.10 28.98 -7.65
CA SER A 67 -1.18 28.96 -9.12
C SER A 67 -2.03 30.11 -9.66
N GLN A 68 -3.16 30.42 -9.02
CA GLN A 68 -3.98 31.57 -9.38
C GLN A 68 -3.27 32.90 -9.13
N GLN A 69 -2.55 33.03 -8.01
CA GLN A 69 -1.74 34.21 -7.71
C GLN A 69 -0.65 34.41 -8.77
N LEU A 70 0.02 33.33 -9.19
CA LEU A 70 1.03 33.37 -10.25
C LEU A 70 0.42 33.80 -11.58
N ILE A 71 -0.74 33.28 -11.94
CA ILE A 71 -1.47 33.69 -13.15
C ILE A 71 -1.77 35.19 -13.10
N ASN A 72 -2.31 35.68 -11.99
CA ASN A 72 -2.63 37.10 -11.82
C ASN A 72 -1.38 37.98 -11.86
N ALA A 73 -0.29 37.58 -11.20
CA ALA A 73 1.00 38.28 -11.22
C ALA A 73 1.58 38.37 -12.65
N LEU A 74 1.47 37.30 -13.43
CA LEU A 74 1.89 37.30 -14.83
C LEU A 74 1.02 38.21 -15.71
N PHE A 75 -0.30 38.23 -15.51
CA PHE A 75 -1.21 39.13 -16.23
C PHE A 75 -1.01 40.60 -15.88
N ASN A 76 -0.72 40.90 -14.61
CA ASN A 76 -0.52 42.26 -14.13
C ASN A 76 0.91 42.78 -14.32
N HIS A 77 1.77 42.03 -15.03
CA HIS A 77 3.18 42.37 -15.23
C HIS A 77 3.94 42.67 -13.92
N SER A 78 3.61 41.90 -12.87
CA SER A 78 4.32 41.94 -11.59
C SER A 78 5.83 41.77 -11.75
N SER A 79 6.56 42.20 -10.72
CA SER A 79 8.02 42.09 -10.72
C SER A 79 8.50 40.64 -10.87
N VAL A 80 9.68 40.47 -11.47
CA VAL A 80 10.33 39.16 -11.59
C VAL A 80 10.54 38.52 -10.22
N THR A 81 10.84 39.32 -9.19
CA THR A 81 11.00 38.86 -7.81
C THR A 81 9.73 38.22 -7.26
N GLU A 82 8.57 38.86 -7.47
CA GLU A 82 7.27 38.34 -7.04
C GLU A 82 6.92 37.03 -7.78
N ILE A 83 7.14 36.99 -9.08
CA ILE A 83 6.94 35.78 -9.90
C ILE A 83 7.81 34.63 -9.40
N ASN A 84 9.11 34.88 -9.14
CA ASN A 84 10.03 33.86 -8.64
C ASN A 84 9.65 33.38 -7.23
N PHE A 85 9.18 34.27 -6.37
CA PHE A 85 8.69 33.91 -5.05
C PHE A 85 7.50 32.93 -5.12
N LEU A 86 6.51 33.21 -5.98
CA LEU A 86 5.35 32.33 -6.18
C LEU A 86 5.74 30.98 -6.80
N LEU A 87 6.67 30.98 -7.77
CA LEU A 87 7.21 29.75 -8.35
C LEU A 87 7.90 28.88 -7.31
N ASN A 88 8.72 29.48 -6.42
CA ASN A 88 9.38 28.75 -5.34
C ASN A 88 8.36 28.13 -4.37
N GLN A 89 7.27 28.85 -4.03
CA GLN A 89 6.22 28.29 -3.19
C GLN A 89 5.51 27.10 -3.87
N ILE A 90 5.18 27.21 -5.15
CA ILE A 90 4.58 26.10 -5.92
C ILE A 90 5.51 24.88 -5.89
N GLN A 91 6.81 25.09 -6.10
CA GLN A 91 7.78 24.00 -6.08
C GLN A 91 7.83 23.29 -4.71
N GLN A 92 7.81 24.05 -3.61
CA GLN A 92 7.79 23.49 -2.26
C GLN A 92 6.54 22.66 -1.99
N VAL A 93 5.36 23.19 -2.30
CA VAL A 93 4.08 22.48 -2.13
C VAL A 93 4.02 21.25 -3.02
N HIS A 94 4.51 21.35 -4.25
CA HIS A 94 4.57 20.22 -5.18
C HIS A 94 5.47 19.09 -4.65
N GLN A 95 6.63 19.42 -4.07
CA GLN A 95 7.50 18.43 -3.45
C GLN A 95 6.80 17.73 -2.27
N GLN A 96 6.05 18.46 -1.46
CA GLN A 96 5.27 17.89 -0.36
C GLN A 96 4.18 16.92 -0.87
N LEU A 97 3.51 17.25 -1.97
CA LEU A 97 2.53 16.38 -2.62
C LEU A 97 3.19 15.09 -3.15
N ILE A 98 4.34 15.19 -3.83
CA ILE A 98 5.09 14.02 -4.30
C ILE A 98 5.47 13.12 -3.11
N ASN A 99 5.99 13.70 -2.03
CA ASN A 99 6.36 12.95 -0.83
C ASN A 99 5.16 12.26 -0.18
N TYR A 100 3.97 12.88 -0.22
CA TYR A 100 2.74 12.24 0.24
C TYR A 100 2.36 11.06 -0.66
N GLN A 101 2.33 11.25 -1.99
CA GLN A 101 1.99 10.20 -2.95
C GLN A 101 2.94 9.00 -2.85
N GLN A 102 4.24 9.24 -2.72
CA GLN A 102 5.22 8.18 -2.54
C GLN A 102 4.97 7.36 -1.27
N ARG A 103 4.60 8.02 -0.17
CA ARG A 103 4.24 7.32 1.08
C ARG A 103 3.01 6.45 0.87
N GLN A 104 1.99 6.94 0.17
CA GLN A 104 0.79 6.16 -0.13
C GLN A 104 1.09 4.95 -1.02
N LEU A 105 1.92 5.11 -2.06
CA LEU A 105 2.36 3.99 -2.90
C LEU A 105 3.12 2.93 -2.07
N ASN A 106 4.06 3.36 -1.24
CA ASN A 106 4.80 2.44 -0.36
C ASN A 106 3.87 1.68 0.58
N ASN A 107 2.83 2.33 1.12
CA ASN A 107 1.83 1.68 1.96
C ASN A 107 1.00 0.67 1.17
N GLN A 108 0.58 1.00 -0.06
CA GLN A 108 -0.14 0.09 -0.94
C GLN A 108 0.70 -1.15 -1.30
N GLU A 109 1.97 -0.98 -1.64
CA GLU A 109 2.88 -2.11 -1.90
C GLU A 109 3.07 -3.01 -0.68
N ARG A 110 3.07 -2.44 0.54
CA ARG A 110 3.12 -3.23 1.77
C ARG A 110 1.84 -4.02 1.97
N MET A 111 0.68 -3.42 1.74
CA MET A 111 -0.61 -4.12 1.82
C MET A 111 -0.69 -5.28 0.82
N LEU A 112 -0.28 -5.05 -0.43
CA LEU A 112 -0.25 -6.09 -1.47
C LEU A 112 0.67 -7.26 -1.07
N ARG A 113 1.90 -6.97 -0.63
CA ARG A 113 2.82 -8.02 -0.14
C ARG A 113 2.23 -8.82 1.02
N ASN A 114 1.57 -8.15 1.96
CA ASN A 114 0.93 -8.84 3.08
C ASN A 114 -0.26 -9.67 2.63
N PHE A 115 -1.02 -9.22 1.64
CA PHE A 115 -2.10 -9.98 1.03
C PHE A 115 -1.58 -11.25 0.36
N ASP A 116 -0.55 -11.15 -0.48
CA ASP A 116 0.08 -12.28 -1.16
C ASP A 116 0.64 -13.31 -0.16
N ASN A 117 1.31 -12.82 0.89
CA ASN A 117 1.82 -13.65 1.98
C ASN A 117 0.68 -14.37 2.71
N ASN A 118 -0.42 -13.68 3.03
CA ASN A 118 -1.59 -14.29 3.66
C ASN A 118 -2.23 -15.35 2.76
N MET A 119 -2.34 -15.08 1.46
CA MET A 119 -2.89 -16.04 0.50
C MET A 119 -2.04 -17.32 0.46
N THR A 120 -0.72 -17.16 0.37
CA THR A 120 0.23 -18.28 0.40
C THR A 120 0.14 -19.06 1.71
N ARG A 121 0.03 -18.36 2.85
CA ARG A 121 -0.16 -19.00 4.16
C ARG A 121 -1.42 -19.85 4.19
N VAL A 122 -2.55 -19.32 3.73
CA VAL A 122 -3.83 -20.05 3.71
C VAL A 122 -3.76 -21.28 2.80
N GLN A 123 -3.06 -21.20 1.67
CA GLN A 123 -2.84 -22.36 0.80
C GLN A 123 -2.03 -23.45 1.51
N LEU A 124 -0.94 -23.08 2.19
CA LEU A 124 -0.12 -24.02 2.96
C LEU A 124 -0.87 -24.62 4.15
N GLU A 125 -1.69 -23.83 4.85
CA GLU A 125 -2.56 -24.31 5.93
C GLU A 125 -3.58 -25.34 5.42
N ARG A 126 -4.15 -25.12 4.23
CA ARG A 126 -5.03 -26.11 3.58
C ARG A 126 -4.29 -27.39 3.22
N GLU A 127 -3.10 -27.29 2.61
CA GLU A 127 -2.30 -28.47 2.29
C GLU A 127 -1.87 -29.23 3.55
N TYR A 128 -1.46 -28.53 4.60
CA TYR A 128 -1.14 -29.13 5.90
C TYR A 128 -2.29 -29.98 6.45
N LEU A 129 -3.53 -29.47 6.37
CA LEU A 129 -4.72 -30.20 6.79
C LEU A 129 -4.95 -31.46 5.95
N LEU A 130 -4.80 -31.36 4.62
CA LEU A 130 -4.92 -32.50 3.71
C LEU A 130 -3.86 -33.56 4.00
N LEU A 131 -2.61 -33.16 4.21
CA LEU A 131 -1.51 -34.06 4.57
C LEU A 131 -1.75 -34.75 5.92
N THR A 132 -2.32 -34.04 6.88
CA THR A 132 -2.68 -34.62 8.18
C THR A 132 -3.77 -35.68 8.03
N GLN A 133 -4.78 -35.43 7.17
CA GLN A 133 -5.80 -36.42 6.85
C GLN A 133 -5.23 -37.62 6.10
N GLU A 134 -4.33 -37.39 5.14
CA GLU A 134 -3.60 -38.42 4.41
C GLU A 134 -2.78 -39.30 5.36
N MET A 135 -2.08 -38.69 6.32
CA MET A 135 -1.34 -39.39 7.37
C MET A 135 -2.25 -40.30 8.20
N ILE A 136 -3.39 -39.77 8.67
CA ILE A 136 -4.35 -40.55 9.47
C ILE A 136 -4.88 -41.73 8.66
N SER A 137 -5.22 -41.51 7.38
CA SER A 137 -5.68 -42.58 6.49
C SER A 137 -4.61 -43.65 6.27
N ALA A 138 -3.37 -43.24 6.02
CA ALA A 138 -2.23 -44.14 5.85
C ALA A 138 -1.97 -44.97 7.11
N ILE A 139 -2.02 -44.36 8.30
CA ILE A 139 -1.90 -45.06 9.59
C ILE A 139 -3.01 -46.09 9.76
N ASN A 140 -4.26 -45.72 9.51
CA ASN A 140 -5.41 -46.62 9.67
C ASN A 140 -5.35 -47.84 8.72
N ASN A 141 -4.72 -47.68 7.56
CA ASN A 141 -4.52 -48.75 6.58
C ASN A 141 -3.21 -49.52 6.79
N THR A 142 -2.39 -49.14 7.77
CA THR A 142 -1.13 -49.83 8.07
C THR A 142 -1.42 -51.00 9.01
N PRO A 143 -1.14 -52.25 8.61
CA PRO A 143 -1.32 -53.42 9.46
C PRO A 143 -0.31 -53.40 10.63
N LEU A 144 -0.55 -54.24 11.64
CA LEU A 144 0.32 -54.37 12.82
C LEU A 144 1.80 -54.58 12.46
N TYR A 145 2.08 -55.26 11.34
CA TYR A 145 3.41 -55.39 10.74
C TYR A 145 3.46 -54.60 9.44
N ALA A 146 3.91 -53.35 9.53
CA ALA A 146 4.04 -52.46 8.38
C ALA A 146 5.14 -52.94 7.41
N SER A 147 4.86 -52.88 6.10
CA SER A 147 5.90 -53.05 5.09
C SER A 147 6.83 -51.84 5.06
N GLU A 148 8.05 -52.02 4.54
CA GLU A 148 8.99 -50.92 4.34
C GLU A 148 8.39 -49.81 3.44
N GLU A 149 7.59 -50.18 2.44
CA GLU A 149 6.87 -49.25 1.57
C GLU A 149 5.85 -48.40 2.34
N GLN A 150 5.10 -49.00 3.28
CA GLN A 150 4.14 -48.29 4.13
C GLN A 150 4.86 -47.33 5.08
N ILE A 151 5.97 -47.76 5.68
CA ILE A 151 6.80 -46.91 6.54
C ILE A 151 7.37 -45.73 5.75
N ASN A 152 7.84 -45.96 4.52
CA ASN A 152 8.35 -44.91 3.64
C ASN A 152 7.25 -43.93 3.23
N THR A 153 6.04 -44.40 2.97
CA THR A 153 4.87 -43.55 2.70
C THR A 153 4.58 -42.61 3.88
N LEU A 154 4.49 -43.15 5.09
CA LEU A 154 4.29 -42.34 6.31
C LEU A 154 5.42 -41.31 6.50
N ARG A 155 6.68 -41.72 6.32
CA ARG A 155 7.84 -40.82 6.44
C ARG A 155 7.78 -39.68 5.41
N ASN A 156 7.36 -39.97 4.18
CA ASN A 156 7.22 -38.96 3.14
C ASN A 156 6.12 -37.94 3.48
N ILE A 157 4.96 -38.40 3.95
CA ILE A 157 3.87 -37.51 4.38
C ILE A 157 4.35 -36.63 5.55
N GLN A 158 5.02 -37.21 6.56
CA GLN A 158 5.56 -36.45 7.70
C GLN A 158 6.55 -35.38 7.25
N THR A 159 7.43 -35.72 6.32
CA THR A 159 8.43 -34.78 5.77
C THR A 159 7.74 -33.59 5.11
N ARG A 160 6.65 -33.81 4.37
CA ARG A 160 5.85 -32.74 3.75
C ARG A 160 5.12 -31.88 4.80
N ILE A 161 4.57 -32.50 5.84
CA ILE A 161 3.94 -31.79 6.97
C ILE A 161 4.96 -30.84 7.62
N ASP A 162 6.16 -31.33 7.94
CA ASP A 162 7.21 -30.55 8.57
C ASP A 162 7.68 -29.39 7.67
N GLN A 163 7.78 -29.63 6.36
CA GLN A 163 8.12 -28.59 5.37
C GLN A 163 7.06 -27.49 5.34
N ASN A 164 5.77 -27.84 5.27
CA ASN A 164 4.68 -26.87 5.26
C ASN A 164 4.65 -26.05 6.54
N GLN A 165 4.84 -26.68 7.69
CA GLN A 165 4.87 -25.98 8.97
C GLN A 165 6.02 -24.96 9.04
N ARG A 166 7.21 -25.31 8.53
CA ARG A 166 8.35 -24.38 8.43
C ARG A 166 8.03 -23.20 7.53
N GLN A 167 7.43 -23.43 6.36
CA GLN A 167 7.08 -22.37 5.42
C GLN A 167 6.02 -21.43 6.00
N ILE A 168 4.99 -21.96 6.67
CA ILE A 168 3.97 -21.17 7.38
C ILE A 168 4.63 -20.24 8.41
N ASN A 169 5.57 -20.76 9.21
CA ASN A 169 6.28 -19.96 10.21
C ASN A 169 7.14 -18.85 9.58
N ILE A 170 7.82 -19.13 8.47
CA ILE A 170 8.58 -18.10 7.72
C ILE A 170 7.66 -16.98 7.26
N ILE A 171 6.52 -17.32 6.64
CA ILE A 171 5.55 -16.33 6.16
C ILE A 171 4.96 -15.53 7.32
N ARG A 172 4.65 -16.17 8.44
CA ARG A 172 4.15 -15.48 9.65
C ARG A 172 5.15 -14.43 10.14
N ASN A 173 6.43 -14.76 10.17
CA ASN A 173 7.49 -13.83 10.55
C ASN A 173 7.62 -12.68 9.53
N GLN A 174 7.50 -12.96 8.23
CA GLN A 174 7.53 -11.91 7.20
C GLN A 174 6.37 -10.91 7.37
N ILE A 175 5.15 -11.38 7.64
CA ILE A 175 3.98 -10.53 7.87
C ILE A 175 4.19 -9.64 9.11
N GLN A 176 4.67 -10.23 10.21
CA GLN A 176 4.95 -9.49 11.45
C GLN A 176 6.03 -8.42 11.25
N ASN A 177 7.12 -8.75 10.55
CA ASN A 177 8.18 -7.80 10.25
C ASN A 177 7.72 -6.65 9.35
N ASN A 178 6.79 -6.92 8.42
CA ASN A 178 6.21 -5.89 7.56
C ASN A 178 5.25 -4.95 8.31
N GLN A 179 4.61 -5.42 9.38
CA GLN A 179 3.76 -4.61 10.26
C GLN A 179 4.59 -3.72 11.22
N ASN A 180 5.75 -4.21 11.66
CA ASN A 180 6.60 -3.55 12.66
C ASN A 180 7.68 -2.64 12.07
N GLN A 181 7.73 -2.42 10.75
CA GLN A 181 8.70 -1.47 10.18
C GLN A 181 8.39 -0.05 10.71
N PRO A 182 9.30 0.56 11.48
CA PRO A 182 9.06 1.89 12.02
C PRO A 182 8.83 2.87 10.87
N ASN A 183 7.78 3.68 10.99
CA ASN A 183 7.61 4.91 10.23
C ASN A 183 8.77 5.85 10.60
N ASN A 184 9.93 5.66 9.97
CA ASN A 184 11.19 6.37 10.21
C ASN A 184 11.17 7.85 9.80
N HIS A 185 10.00 8.51 9.81
CA HIS A 185 9.85 9.88 9.34
C HIS A 185 9.21 10.84 10.36
N ARG A 186 9.00 10.42 11.62
CA ARG A 186 8.80 11.37 12.73
C ARG A 186 10.17 11.86 13.26
N ARG A 187 10.86 12.71 12.50
CA ARG A 187 11.86 13.69 12.98
C ARG A 187 12.51 14.39 11.78
N ARG A 188 11.97 15.55 11.43
CA ARG A 188 12.70 16.81 11.21
C ARG A 188 11.70 17.90 10.82
#